data_AF-A0A925I8W4-F1
#
_entry.id   AF-A0A925I8W4-F1
#
_cell.length_a   1.000
_cell.length_b   1.000
_cell.length_c   1.000
_cell.angle_alpha   90.00
_cell.angle_beta   90.00
_cell.angle_gamma   90.00
#
_symmetry.space_group_name_H-M   'P 1'
#
loop_
_entity.id
_entity.type
_entity.pdbx_description
1 polymer ?
#
loop_
_entity_poly.entity_id
_entity_poly.type
_entity_poly.pdbx_seq_one_letter_code
_entity_poly.pdbx_strand_id
1 'polypeptide(L)'
;MNTYFKYFEEYSDNEGFRFLELDEEFYCLRSILEEKDKLRSSNFVDSDFGDGLPDQSLEEALDQMTEITKTEFEDKWNECLEPFKSDWANLKSVLRVGEKVTAEIVIFYPQGTVLSIGQI
;
A
#
# COMPACT_ATOMS: atom_id res chain seq x y z
N MET A 1 -1.48 -1.58 -18.84
CA MET A 1 -1.87 -0.35 -18.13
C MET A 1 -2.52 -0.78 -16.83
N ASN A 2 -2.15 -0.19 -15.70
CA ASN A 2 -2.70 -0.57 -14.41
C ASN A 2 -4.20 -0.28 -14.33
N THR A 3 -4.90 -1.09 -13.57
CA THR A 3 -6.33 -0.95 -13.28
C THR A 3 -6.54 -0.68 -11.80
N TYR A 4 -7.66 -0.05 -11.46
CA TYR A 4 -7.91 0.44 -10.11
C TYR A 4 -9.30 0.00 -9.67
N PHE A 5 -9.38 -0.56 -8.47
CA PHE A 5 -10.62 -1.11 -7.93
C PHE A 5 -10.83 -0.69 -6.48
N LYS A 6 -12.06 -0.76 -6.02
CA LYS A 6 -12.39 -0.78 -4.60
C LYS A 6 -13.45 -1.82 -4.27
N TYR A 7 -13.42 -2.31 -3.05
CA TYR A 7 -14.48 -3.17 -2.51
C TYR A 7 -14.75 -2.84 -1.04
N PHE A 8 -15.96 -3.13 -0.59
CA PHE A 8 -16.34 -2.99 0.81
C PHE A 8 -15.88 -4.22 1.59
N GLU A 9 -15.27 -4.00 2.74
CA GLU A 9 -14.71 -5.04 3.59
C GLU A 9 -15.27 -4.87 5.02
N GLU A 10 -15.84 -5.95 5.56
CA GLU A 10 -16.39 -6.00 6.92
C GLU A 10 -15.56 -7.01 7.74
N TYR A 11 -15.08 -6.55 8.88
CA TYR A 11 -14.37 -7.30 9.90
C TYR A 11 -15.28 -7.47 11.13
N SER A 12 -14.88 -8.31 12.09
CA SER A 12 -15.68 -8.60 13.28
C SER A 12 -16.15 -7.35 14.06
N ASP A 13 -15.36 -6.27 14.04
CA ASP A 13 -15.63 -5.04 14.80
C ASP A 13 -15.42 -3.74 13.98
N ASN A 14 -15.11 -3.84 12.68
CA ASN A 14 -14.82 -2.69 11.81
C ASN A 14 -15.38 -2.90 10.41
N GLU A 15 -15.67 -1.81 9.72
CA GLU A 15 -16.05 -1.80 8.30
C GLU A 15 -15.27 -0.72 7.56
N GLY A 16 -15.05 -0.93 6.26
CA GLY A 16 -14.29 0.00 5.46
C GLY A 16 -14.29 -0.31 3.98
N PHE A 17 -13.52 0.48 3.25
CA PHE A 17 -13.24 0.25 1.84
C PHE A 17 -11.77 -0.12 1.67
N ARG A 18 -11.52 -1.16 0.88
CA ARG A 18 -10.18 -1.42 0.35
C ARG A 18 -10.09 -0.91 -1.07
N PHE A 19 -9.07 -0.12 -1.35
CA PHE A 19 -8.71 0.38 -2.68
C PHE A 19 -7.47 -0.37 -3.17
N LEU A 20 -7.44 -0.73 -4.45
CA LEU A 20 -6.39 -1.54 -5.05
C LEU A 20 -5.89 -0.90 -6.34
N GLU A 21 -4.58 -0.93 -6.53
CA GLU A 21 -3.96 -0.82 -7.86
C GLU A 21 -3.51 -2.21 -8.28
N LEU A 22 -3.95 -2.65 -9.45
CA LEU A 22 -3.61 -3.95 -10.03
C LEU A 22 -2.78 -3.76 -11.31
N ASP A 23 -1.85 -4.68 -11.55
CA ASP A 23 -1.14 -4.76 -12.82
C ASP A 23 -2.00 -5.38 -13.94
N GLU A 24 -1.39 -5.67 -15.08
CA GLU A 24 -2.08 -6.23 -16.26
C GLU A 24 -2.52 -7.70 -16.08
N GLU A 25 -1.95 -8.39 -15.09
CA GLU A 25 -2.28 -9.78 -14.71
C GLU A 25 -3.12 -9.82 -13.42
N PHE A 26 -3.63 -8.66 -12.99
CA PHE A 26 -4.45 -8.46 -11.80
C PHE A 26 -3.75 -8.79 -10.46
N TYR A 27 -2.42 -8.74 -10.40
CA TYR A 27 -1.69 -8.76 -9.14
C TYR A 27 -1.73 -7.38 -8.47
N CYS A 28 -1.94 -7.38 -7.16
CA CYS A 28 -2.12 -6.13 -6.41
C CYS A 28 -0.78 -5.47 -6.05
N LEU A 29 -0.47 -4.34 -6.69
CA LEU A 29 0.75 -3.55 -6.52
C LEU A 29 0.72 -2.64 -5.29
N ARG A 30 -0.44 -2.02 -5.04
CA ARG A 30 -0.69 -1.12 -3.90
C ARG A 30 -2.08 -1.36 -3.37
N SER A 31 -2.24 -1.32 -2.05
CA SER A 31 -3.56 -1.30 -1.42
C SER A 31 -3.67 -0.20 -0.38
N ILE A 32 -4.89 0.29 -0.19
CA ILE A 32 -5.27 1.23 0.86
C ILE A 32 -6.49 0.67 1.58
N LEU A 33 -6.45 0.65 2.90
CA LEU A 33 -7.61 0.37 3.75
C LEU A 33 -8.09 1.68 4.36
N GLU A 34 -9.32 2.06 4.05
CA GLU A 34 -10.05 3.19 4.62
C GLU A 34 -11.11 2.66 5.59
N GLU A 35 -10.90 2.87 6.88
CA GLU A 35 -11.88 2.67 7.93
C GLU A 35 -12.34 4.06 8.46
N LYS A 36 -13.42 4.08 9.25
CA LYS A 36 -14.04 5.32 9.76
C LYS A 36 -13.08 6.39 10.27
N ASP A 37 -12.04 6.01 11.00
CA ASP A 37 -11.07 6.93 11.63
C ASP A 37 -9.62 6.59 11.26
N LYS A 38 -9.39 5.73 10.26
CA LYS A 38 -8.07 5.24 9.89
C LYS A 38 -7.92 5.11 8.38
N LEU A 39 -6.79 5.58 7.88
CA LEU A 39 -6.39 5.39 6.50
C LEU A 39 -4.98 4.80 6.49
N ARG A 40 -4.80 3.63 5.88
CA ARG A 40 -3.54 2.90 5.87
C ARG A 40 -3.23 2.34 4.50
N SER A 41 -1.95 2.32 4.14
CA SER A 41 -1.46 1.82 2.85
C SER A 41 -0.50 0.64 3.02
N SER A 42 -0.42 -0.23 2.00
CA SER A 42 0.38 -1.46 2.01
C SER A 42 1.90 -1.26 2.12
N ASN A 43 2.38 -0.02 1.98
CA ASN A 43 3.79 0.34 2.18
C ASN A 43 4.13 0.69 3.63
N PHE A 44 3.15 0.66 4.55
CA PHE A 44 3.37 0.88 5.96
C PHE A 44 3.43 -0.46 6.71
N VAL A 45 4.38 -0.57 7.64
CA VAL A 45 4.53 -1.76 8.48
C VAL A 45 3.87 -1.47 9.82
N ASP A 46 2.63 -1.93 9.99
CA ASP A 46 1.98 -2.04 11.29
C ASP A 46 1.91 -3.53 11.67
N SER A 47 2.47 -3.89 12.83
CA SER A 47 2.68 -5.29 13.25
C SER A 47 1.38 -6.05 13.53
N ASP A 48 0.25 -5.35 13.62
CA ASP A 48 -1.03 -5.90 14.03
C ASP A 48 -1.96 -6.21 12.86
N PHE A 49 -1.54 -6.00 11.61
CA PHE A 49 -2.43 -6.06 10.46
C PHE A 49 -2.14 -7.19 9.47
N GLY A 50 -3.19 -7.94 9.12
CA GLY A 50 -3.25 -8.85 7.97
C GLY A 50 -3.35 -8.13 6.62
N ASP A 51 -2.85 -6.89 6.51
CA ASP A 51 -2.92 -6.02 5.33
C ASP A 51 -1.79 -6.27 4.32
N GLY A 52 -1.24 -7.48 4.31
CA GLY A 52 -0.30 -7.88 3.27
C GLY A 52 -0.96 -7.79 1.89
N LEU A 53 -0.17 -7.46 0.87
CA LEU A 53 -0.63 -7.59 -0.50
C LEU A 53 -0.99 -9.06 -0.77
N PRO A 54 -2.11 -9.34 -1.47
CA PRO A 54 -2.46 -10.71 -1.81
C PRO A 54 -1.38 -11.34 -2.69
N ASP A 55 -1.02 -12.58 -2.39
CA ASP A 55 0.01 -13.34 -3.10
C ASP A 55 -0.48 -13.88 -4.46
N GLN A 56 -1.78 -13.79 -4.74
CA GLN A 56 -2.42 -14.31 -5.95
C GLN A 56 -3.04 -13.18 -6.78
N SER A 57 -3.20 -13.46 -8.07
CA SER A 57 -3.99 -12.61 -8.96
C SER A 57 -5.45 -12.51 -8.47
N LEU A 58 -6.04 -11.33 -8.63
CA LEU A 58 -7.42 -11.04 -8.25
C LEU A 58 -8.41 -11.14 -9.43
N GLU A 59 -7.99 -11.73 -10.55
CA GLU A 59 -8.82 -11.87 -11.76
C GLU A 59 -10.20 -12.48 -11.48
N GLU A 60 -10.26 -13.52 -10.64
CA GLU A 60 -11.51 -14.22 -10.29
C GLU A 60 -12.44 -13.40 -9.37
N ALA A 61 -11.93 -12.36 -8.72
CA ALA A 61 -12.65 -11.55 -7.75
C ALA A 61 -13.10 -10.19 -8.30
N LEU A 62 -12.79 -9.87 -9.57
CA LEU A 62 -13.11 -8.58 -10.18
C LEU A 62 -14.62 -8.28 -10.18
N ASP A 63 -15.46 -9.31 -10.24
CA ASP A 63 -16.93 -9.18 -10.22
C ASP A 63 -17.50 -8.72 -8.87
N GLN A 64 -16.71 -8.85 -7.80
CA GLN A 64 -17.03 -8.39 -6.45
C GLN A 64 -16.49 -7.00 -6.15
N MET A 65 -15.81 -6.38 -7.12
CA MET A 65 -15.17 -5.09 -6.97
C MET A 65 -15.81 -4.03 -7.87
N THR A 66 -15.67 -2.77 -7.47
CA THR A 66 -16.05 -1.62 -8.29
C THR A 66 -14.80 -1.01 -8.90
N GLU A 67 -14.74 -0.93 -10.22
CA GLU A 67 -13.67 -0.20 -10.90
C GLU A 67 -13.74 1.30 -10.55
N ILE A 68 -12.58 1.89 -10.26
CA ILE A 68 -12.43 3.32 -9.94
C ILE A 68 -11.43 3.98 -10.88
N THR A 69 -11.40 5.31 -10.85
CA THR A 69 -10.39 6.04 -11.62
C THR A 69 -9.04 6.00 -10.93
N LYS A 70 -7.96 6.08 -11.72
CA LYS A 70 -6.61 6.32 -11.19
C LYS A 70 -6.57 7.54 -10.27
N THR A 71 -7.25 8.62 -10.64
CA THR A 71 -7.27 9.86 -9.84
C THR A 71 -7.85 9.61 -8.45
N GLU A 72 -8.98 8.90 -8.36
CA GLU A 72 -9.60 8.54 -7.07
C GLU A 72 -8.64 7.73 -6.18
N PHE A 73 -7.92 6.77 -6.76
CA PHE A 73 -6.92 6.00 -6.02
C PHE A 73 -5.74 6.88 -5.57
N GLU A 74 -5.16 7.68 -6.46
CA GLU A 74 -3.98 8.51 -6.15
C GLU A 74 -4.30 9.59 -5.12
N ASP A 75 -5.51 10.15 -5.11
CA ASP A 75 -5.93 11.11 -4.09
C ASP A 75 -5.89 10.47 -2.69
N LYS A 76 -6.42 9.26 -2.54
CA LYS A 76 -6.35 8.48 -1.29
C LYS A 76 -4.93 8.05 -0.94
N TRP A 77 -4.15 7.63 -1.94
CA TRP A 77 -2.76 7.25 -1.73
C TRP A 77 -1.94 8.43 -1.20
N ASN A 78 -2.12 9.62 -1.79
CA ASN A 78 -1.44 10.83 -1.35
C ASN A 78 -1.87 11.25 0.07
N GLU A 79 -3.14 11.06 0.43
CA GLU A 79 -3.63 11.26 1.80
C GLU A 79 -2.90 10.35 2.81
N CYS A 80 -2.67 9.07 2.46
CA CYS A 80 -1.89 8.14 3.30
C CYS A 80 -0.43 8.60 3.49
N LEU A 81 0.17 9.18 2.45
CA LEU A 81 1.58 9.55 2.44
C LEU A 81 1.85 10.92 3.08
N GLU A 82 0.83 11.78 3.21
CA GLU A 82 0.96 13.15 3.72
C GLU A 82 1.71 13.22 5.06
N PRO A 83 1.38 12.39 6.08
CA PRO A 83 2.06 12.44 7.37
C PRO A 83 3.57 12.16 7.28
N PHE A 84 4.00 11.40 6.27
CA PHE A 84 5.38 10.93 6.11
C PHE A 84 6.23 11.81 5.18
N LYS A 85 5.65 12.87 4.60
CA LYS A 85 6.38 13.74 3.66
C LYS A 85 7.61 14.39 4.30
N SER A 86 7.52 14.78 5.57
CA SER A 86 8.65 15.38 6.29
C SER A 86 9.77 14.37 6.52
N ASP A 87 9.43 13.16 6.98
CA ASP A 87 10.40 12.09 7.19
C ASP A 87 11.07 11.67 5.88
N TRP A 88 10.30 11.59 4.79
CA TRP A 88 10.83 11.33 3.45
C TRP A 88 11.80 12.43 2.97
N ALA A 89 11.49 13.70 3.25
CA ALA A 89 12.39 14.80 2.92
C ALA A 89 13.70 14.74 3.73
N ASN A 90 13.60 14.43 5.03
CA ASN A 90 14.76 14.24 5.91
C ASN A 90 15.62 13.08 5.42
N LEU A 91 15.00 11.94 5.09
CA LEU A 91 15.70 10.76 4.57
C LEU A 91 16.53 11.08 3.33
N LYS A 92 15.93 11.79 2.36
CA LYS A 92 16.61 12.22 1.13
C LYS A 92 17.74 13.22 1.36
N SER A 93 17.76 13.91 2.50
CA SER A 93 18.85 14.81 2.87
C SER A 93 20.05 14.07 3.47
N VAL A 94 19.80 12.92 4.11
CA VAL A 94 20.82 12.10 4.76
C VAL A 94 21.43 11.10 3.77
N LEU A 95 20.58 10.42 2.98
CA LEU A 95 21.03 9.41 2.02
C LEU A 95 21.27 10.00 0.63
N ARG A 96 22.32 9.52 -0.03
CA ARG A 96 22.64 9.91 -1.41
C ARG A 96 22.35 8.79 -2.40
N VAL A 97 21.90 9.16 -3.59
CA VAL A 97 21.75 8.21 -4.70
C VAL A 97 23.11 7.55 -5.01
N GLY A 98 23.14 6.22 -5.02
CA GLY A 98 24.36 5.42 -5.24
C GLY A 98 25.10 5.01 -3.97
N GLU A 99 24.66 5.48 -2.80
CA GLU A 99 25.18 5.03 -1.51
C GLU A 99 24.76 3.58 -1.21
N LYS A 100 25.67 2.81 -0.61
CA LYS A 100 25.37 1.46 -0.13
C LYS A 100 24.83 1.56 1.29
N VAL A 101 23.63 1.04 1.51
CA VAL A 101 23.00 0.98 2.83
C VAL A 101 22.93 -0.45 3.32
N THR A 102 22.95 -0.64 4.65
CA THR A 102 22.58 -1.89 5.30
C THR A 102 21.14 -1.74 5.79
N ALA A 103 20.30 -2.73 5.52
CA ALA A 103 18.88 -2.69 5.84
C ALA A 103 18.38 -4.05 6.29
N GLU A 104 17.31 -4.05 7.08
CA GLU A 104 16.56 -5.24 7.48
C GLU A 104 15.34 -5.41 6.58
N ILE A 105 15.08 -6.64 6.14
CA ILE A 105 13.85 -6.96 5.43
C ILE A 105 12.72 -7.00 6.45
N VAL A 106 11.72 -6.14 6.26
CA VAL A 106 10.56 -6.07 7.14
C VAL A 106 9.38 -6.84 6.54
N ILE A 107 9.14 -6.68 5.24
CA ILE A 107 8.12 -7.43 4.51
C ILE A 107 8.67 -7.88 3.16
N PHE A 108 8.37 -9.11 2.78
CA PHE A 108 8.71 -9.68 1.48
C PHE A 108 7.44 -10.07 0.73
N TYR A 109 7.12 -9.33 -0.32
CA TYR A 109 6.04 -9.64 -1.26
C TYR A 109 6.64 -10.23 -2.55
N PRO A 110 5.88 -11.01 -3.33
CA PRO A 110 6.32 -11.41 -4.68
C PRO A 110 6.70 -10.21 -5.57
N GLN A 111 6.08 -9.06 -5.30
CA GLN A 111 6.14 -7.86 -6.11
C GLN A 111 7.19 -6.85 -5.63
N GLY A 112 7.79 -7.07 -4.46
CA GLY A 112 8.74 -6.14 -3.87
C GLY A 112 9.05 -6.40 -2.40
N THR A 113 9.95 -5.62 -1.84
CA THR A 113 10.40 -5.80 -0.45
C THR A 113 10.36 -4.46 0.28
N VAL A 114 9.77 -4.45 1.47
CA VAL A 114 9.83 -3.31 2.39
C VAL A 114 11.06 -3.50 3.28
N LEU A 115 11.92 -2.49 3.28
CA LEU A 115 13.19 -2.49 4.00
C LEU A 115 13.19 -1.42 5.09
N SER A 116 13.72 -1.77 6.26
CA SER A 116 14.04 -0.82 7.33
C SER A 116 15.54 -0.53 7.31
N ILE A 117 15.88 0.74 7.29
CA ILE A 117 17.27 1.24 7.35
C ILE A 117 17.64 1.74 8.76
N GLY A 118 16.83 1.37 9.77
CA GLY A 118 17.01 1.80 11.16
C GLY A 118 16.52 3.22 11.44
N GLN A 119 16.84 3.73 12.63
CA GLN A 119 16.62 5.14 12.96
C GLN A 119 17.65 6.01 12.23
N ILE A 120 17.20 7.14 11.69
CA ILE A 120 18.01 8.11 10.93
C ILE A 120 17.85 9.48 11.55
#